data_AF-A0AAX3WY74-F1
#
_entry.id   AF-A0AAX3WY74-F1
#
_cell.length_a   1.000
_cell.length_b   1.000
_cell.length_c   1.000
_cell.angle_alpha   90.00
_cell.angle_beta   90.00
_cell.angle_gamma   90.00
#
_symmetry.space_group_name_H-M   'P 1'
#
loop_
_entity.id
_entity.type
_entity.pdbx_description
1 polymer ?
#
loop_
_entity_poly.entity_id
_entity_poly.type
_entity_poly.pdbx_seq_one_letter_code
_entity_poly.pdbx_strand_id
1 'polypeptide(L)'
;MVNYIYRFEKVLTIREQEKNETEIAYKDSVRSFEEIATRLYELLKKKEDLIDFQQERLAVGSSIEEIHHYARFIDSLEKTIVDVQQKVVQARSKMNWYEEKLLEKNLEVRKFEKMREKDFKLFQQEQDRIEGIFLDEISTLTYNKREIR
;
A
#
# COMPACT_ATOMS: atom_id res chain seq x y z
N MET A 1 4.14 -40.18 5.85
CA MET A 1 3.29 -39.02 5.50
C MET A 1 4.17 -38.07 4.69
N VAL A 2 3.94 -37.94 3.39
CA VAL A 2 4.75 -37.08 2.52
C VAL A 2 4.38 -35.63 2.80
N ASN A 3 5.35 -34.78 3.14
CA ASN A 3 5.11 -33.37 3.39
C ASN A 3 5.07 -32.62 2.05
N TYR A 4 4.03 -31.81 1.82
CA TYR A 4 3.90 -31.02 0.61
C TYR A 4 4.90 -29.85 0.64
N ILE A 5 5.70 -29.71 -0.41
CA ILE A 5 6.63 -28.60 -0.57
C ILE A 5 6.35 -27.94 -1.92
N TYR A 6 5.88 -26.70 -1.87
CA TYR A 6 5.61 -25.95 -3.07
C TYR A 6 6.92 -25.56 -3.78
N ARG A 7 7.02 -25.86 -5.08
CA ARG A 7 8.25 -25.65 -5.86
C ARG A 7 8.71 -24.18 -5.88
N PHE A 8 7.79 -23.22 -5.78
CA PHE A 8 8.09 -21.80 -5.82
C PHE A 8 7.98 -21.11 -4.46
N GLU A 9 8.05 -21.86 -3.35
CA GLU A 9 7.91 -21.30 -2.00
C GLU A 9 8.90 -20.15 -1.73
N LYS A 10 10.18 -20.35 -2.08
CA LYS A 10 11.21 -19.29 -1.94
C LYS A 10 10.90 -18.04 -2.76
N VAL A 11 10.34 -18.21 -3.96
CA VAL A 11 9.96 -17.09 -4.82
C VAL A 11 8.79 -16.35 -4.20
N LEU A 12 7.78 -17.06 -3.68
CA LEU A 12 6.65 -16.46 -2.99
C LEU A 12 7.10 -15.64 -1.77
N THR A 13 8.01 -16.17 -0.94
CA THR A 13 8.57 -15.44 0.21
C THR A 13 9.26 -14.15 -0.20
N ILE A 14 10.09 -14.18 -1.25
CA ILE A 14 10.76 -12.97 -1.75
C ILE A 14 9.73 -11.94 -2.25
N ARG A 15 8.69 -12.38 -2.96
CA ARG A 15 7.63 -11.49 -3.45
C ARG A 15 6.79 -10.89 -2.32
N GLU A 16 6.51 -11.65 -1.28
CA GLU A 16 5.85 -11.14 -0.07
C GLU A 16 6.72 -10.10 0.63
N GLN A 17 8.03 -10.31 0.69
CA GLN A 17 8.96 -9.33 1.23
C GLN A 17 8.98 -8.04 0.38
N GLU A 18 9.12 -8.14 -0.94
CA GLU A 18 9.07 -6.99 -1.86
C GLU A 18 7.75 -6.20 -1.72
N LYS A 19 6.63 -6.90 -1.56
CA LYS A 19 5.31 -6.30 -1.32
C LYS A 19 5.30 -5.52 0.00
N ASN A 20 5.82 -6.10 1.08
CA ASN A 20 5.89 -5.45 2.38
C ASN A 20 6.79 -4.21 2.36
N GLU A 21 7.94 -4.28 1.70
CA GLU A 21 8.84 -3.13 1.51
C GLU A 21 8.13 -2.00 0.72
N THR A 22 7.41 -2.35 -0.34
CA THR A 22 6.61 -1.39 -1.13
C THR A 22 5.47 -0.80 -0.31
N GLU A 23 4.84 -1.59 0.56
CA GLU A 23 3.77 -1.13 1.46
C GLU A 23 4.29 -0.12 2.49
N ILE A 24 5.48 -0.36 3.05
CA ILE A 24 6.14 0.59 3.96
C ILE A 24 6.43 1.90 3.22
N ALA A 25 7.03 1.81 2.02
CA ALA A 25 7.35 2.99 1.23
C ALA A 25 6.09 3.78 0.83
N TYR A 26 4.99 3.10 0.54
CA TYR A 26 3.70 3.74 0.31
C TYR A 26 3.21 4.48 1.55
N LYS A 27 3.20 3.84 2.73
CA LYS A 27 2.80 4.49 4.00
C LYS A 27 3.64 5.73 4.31
N ASP A 28 4.95 5.65 4.10
CA ASP A 28 5.84 6.79 4.28
C ASP A 28 5.52 7.93 3.30
N SER A 29 5.18 7.59 2.05
CA SER A 29 4.77 8.59 1.04
C SER A 29 3.44 9.26 1.38
N VAL A 30 2.48 8.51 1.93
CA VAL A 30 1.19 9.05 2.42
C VAL A 30 1.44 10.03 3.57
N ARG A 31 2.24 9.62 4.56
CA ARG A 31 2.59 10.49 5.69
C ARG A 31 3.27 11.77 5.24
N SER A 32 4.23 11.68 4.32
CA SER A 32 4.92 12.86 3.77
C SER A 32 3.94 13.78 3.03
N PHE A 33 3.01 13.22 2.26
CA PHE A 33 1.95 13.99 1.62
C PHE A 33 1.05 14.70 2.64
N GLU A 34 0.60 13.99 3.68
CA GLU A 34 -0.24 14.54 4.76
C GLU A 34 0.45 15.68 5.50
N GLU A 35 1.74 15.54 5.84
CA GLU A 35 2.52 16.57 6.52
C GLU A 35 2.61 17.86 5.66
N ILE A 36 2.89 17.73 4.37
CA ILE A 36 3.00 18.88 3.45
C ILE A 36 1.62 19.50 3.18
N ALA A 37 0.58 18.67 3.02
CA ALA A 37 -0.79 19.14 2.81
C ALA A 37 -1.34 19.87 4.04
N THR A 38 -1.04 19.38 5.24
CA THR A 38 -1.38 20.06 6.50
C THR A 38 -0.68 21.40 6.58
N ARG A 39 0.60 21.45 6.20
CA ARG A 39 1.34 22.72 6.16
C ARG A 39 0.73 23.72 5.17
N LEU A 40 0.29 23.24 3.99
CA LEU A 40 -0.42 24.09 3.04
C LEU A 40 -1.70 24.66 3.64
N TYR A 41 -2.49 23.81 4.31
CA TYR A 41 -3.72 24.23 4.98
C TYR A 41 -3.46 25.32 6.03
N GLU A 42 -2.46 25.14 6.90
CA GLU A 42 -2.07 26.15 7.89
C GLU A 42 -1.70 27.50 7.26
N LEU A 43 -0.96 27.48 6.14
CA LEU A 43 -0.55 28.70 5.45
C LEU A 43 -1.74 29.42 4.82
N LEU A 44 -2.66 28.67 4.21
CA LEU A 44 -3.90 29.23 3.66
C LEU A 44 -4.76 29.82 4.77
N LYS A 45 -4.89 29.13 5.90
CA LYS A 45 -5.66 29.63 7.04
C LYS A 45 -5.04 30.90 7.62
N LYS A 46 -3.72 30.92 7.78
CA LYS A 46 -2.98 32.11 8.21
C LYS A 46 -3.17 33.30 7.26
N LYS A 47 -3.28 33.05 5.95
CA LYS A 47 -3.55 34.09 4.95
C LYS A 47 -4.93 34.69 5.14
N GLU A 48 -5.94 33.83 5.28
CA GLU A 48 -7.33 34.22 5.54
C GLU A 48 -7.42 35.09 6.81
N ASP A 49 -6.91 34.59 7.93
CA ASP A 49 -6.96 35.29 9.22
C ASP A 49 -6.27 36.67 9.17
N LEU A 50 -5.20 36.80 8.37
CA LEU A 50 -4.46 38.06 8.23
C LEU A 50 -5.19 39.07 7.32
N ILE A 51 -5.92 38.59 6.31
CA ILE A 51 -6.77 39.45 5.47
C ILE A 51 -7.94 39.99 6.31
N ASP A 52 -8.57 39.13 7.09
CA ASP A 52 -9.67 39.53 7.99
C ASP A 52 -9.19 40.57 9.01
N PHE A 53 -8.03 40.32 9.64
CA PHE A 53 -7.42 41.27 10.56
C PHE A 53 -7.10 42.62 9.89
N GLN A 54 -6.60 42.60 8.64
CA GLN A 54 -6.33 43.83 7.90
C GLN A 54 -7.62 44.61 7.60
N GLN A 55 -8.71 43.92 7.24
CA GLN A 55 -10.01 44.56 7.00
C GLN A 55 -10.56 45.24 8.27
N GLU A 56 -10.49 44.56 9.42
CA GLU A 56 -10.90 45.15 10.70
C GLU A 56 -10.08 46.39 11.04
N ARG A 57 -8.76 46.34 10.86
CA ARG A 57 -7.85 47.47 11.09
C ARG A 57 -8.12 48.65 10.16
N LEU A 58 -8.44 48.40 8.90
CA LEU A 58 -8.81 49.43 7.94
C LEU A 58 -10.12 50.14 8.32
N ALA A 59 -11.07 49.42 8.92
CA ALA A 59 -12.35 50.00 9.37
C ALA A 59 -12.20 50.99 10.55
N VAL A 60 -11.22 50.78 11.44
CA VAL A 60 -10.95 51.65 12.59
C VAL A 60 -10.00 52.81 12.22
N GLY A 61 -9.27 52.67 11.10
CA GLY A 61 -8.22 53.59 10.65
C GLY A 61 -6.84 53.01 10.92
N SER A 62 -5.99 53.00 9.89
CA SER A 62 -4.62 52.46 9.93
C SER A 62 -3.65 53.43 9.26
N SER A 63 -2.39 53.42 9.69
CA SER A 63 -1.35 54.20 9.03
C SER A 63 -0.99 53.60 7.68
N ILE A 64 -0.51 54.44 6.74
CA ILE A 64 -0.04 54.00 5.42
C ILE A 64 1.11 52.99 5.55
N GLU A 65 1.96 53.14 6.55
CA GLU A 65 3.08 52.23 6.82
C GLU A 65 2.60 50.84 7.21
N GLU A 66 1.59 50.74 8.08
CA GLU A 66 0.98 49.46 8.48
C GLU A 66 0.32 48.76 7.29
N ILE A 67 -0.43 49.49 6.47
CA ILE A 67 -1.08 48.96 5.27
C ILE A 67 -0.04 48.34 4.33
N HIS A 68 1.06 49.05 4.10
CA HIS A 68 2.14 48.57 3.23
C HIS A 68 2.88 47.37 3.82
N HIS A 69 3.07 47.34 5.15
CA HIS A 69 3.67 46.21 5.84
C HIS A 69 2.84 44.93 5.66
N TYR A 70 1.52 45.00 5.89
CA TYR A 70 0.63 43.86 5.71
C TYR A 70 0.56 43.38 4.25
N ALA A 71 0.49 44.31 3.28
CA ALA A 71 0.51 43.96 1.87
C ALA A 71 1.76 43.16 1.48
N ARG A 72 2.96 43.63 1.89
CA ARG A 72 4.22 42.90 1.64
C ARG A 72 4.25 41.54 2.32
N PHE A 73 3.69 41.43 3.53
CA PHE A 73 3.61 40.16 4.24
C PHE A 73 2.69 39.16 3.53
N ILE A 74 1.51 39.61 3.07
CA ILE A 74 0.58 38.79 2.26
C ILE A 74 1.28 38.30 0.99
N ASP A 75 1.95 39.18 0.26
CA ASP A 75 2.70 38.80 -0.95
C ASP A 75 3.76 37.71 -0.66
N SER A 76 4.49 37.84 0.46
CA SER A 76 5.48 36.84 0.87
C SER A 76 4.84 35.50 1.23
N LEU A 77 3.66 35.55 1.85
CA LEU A 77 2.92 34.37 2.25
C LEU A 77 2.36 33.66 1.01
N GLU A 78 1.87 34.41 0.02
CA GLU A 78 1.42 33.87 -1.26
C GLU A 78 2.54 33.14 -2.02
N LYS A 79 3.74 33.73 -2.10
CA LYS A 79 4.91 33.05 -2.71
C LYS A 79 5.21 31.73 -2.01
N THR A 80 5.18 31.74 -0.68
CA THR A 80 5.39 30.52 0.13
C THR A 80 4.29 29.48 -0.11
N ILE A 81 3.03 29.91 -0.23
CA ILE A 81 1.89 29.03 -0.54
C ILE A 81 2.09 28.37 -1.91
N VAL A 82 2.48 29.13 -2.94
CA VAL A 82 2.74 28.58 -4.28
C VAL A 82 3.82 27.51 -4.25
N ASP A 83 4.94 27.76 -3.54
CA ASP A 83 6.02 26.79 -3.40
C ASP A 83 5.55 25.51 -2.69
N VAL A 84 4.77 25.65 -1.62
CA VAL A 84 4.23 24.50 -0.88
C VAL A 84 3.20 23.74 -1.70
N GLN A 85 2.35 24.42 -2.48
CA GLN A 85 1.41 23.77 -3.41
C GLN A 85 2.13 22.89 -4.42
N GLN A 86 3.24 23.36 -4.99
CA GLN A 86 4.06 22.53 -5.88
C GLN A 86 4.60 21.28 -5.17
N LYS A 87 5.06 21.43 -3.92
CA LYS A 87 5.50 20.28 -3.10
C LYS A 87 4.38 19.30 -2.81
N VAL A 88 3.15 19.77 -2.53
CA VAL A 88 1.96 18.91 -2.36
C VAL A 88 1.70 18.10 -3.63
N VAL A 89 1.76 18.73 -4.81
CA VAL A 89 1.57 18.04 -6.09
C VAL A 89 2.65 16.97 -6.30
N GLN A 90 3.92 17.30 -6.02
CA GLN A 90 5.02 16.33 -6.12
C GLN A 90 4.86 15.16 -5.14
N ALA A 91 4.51 15.44 -3.88
CA ALA A 91 4.27 14.43 -2.87
C ALA A 91 3.09 13.51 -3.24
N ARG A 92 2.01 14.09 -3.79
CA ARG A 92 0.85 13.35 -4.29
C ARG A 92 1.23 12.43 -5.46
N SER A 93 1.99 12.93 -6.42
CA SER A 93 2.46 12.11 -7.55
C SER A 93 3.35 10.96 -7.07
N LYS A 94 4.23 11.20 -6.10
CA LYS A 94 5.06 10.16 -5.47
C LYS A 94 4.20 9.11 -4.77
N MET A 95 3.20 9.54 -4.01
CA MET A 95 2.25 8.66 -3.33
C MET A 95 1.49 7.76 -4.30
N ASN A 96 0.90 8.34 -5.35
CA ASN A 96 0.18 7.60 -6.39
C ASN A 96 1.08 6.57 -7.09
N TRP A 97 2.36 6.92 -7.34
CA TRP A 97 3.31 5.99 -7.93
C TRP A 97 3.56 4.77 -7.04
N TYR A 98 3.73 4.96 -5.73
CA TYR A 98 3.87 3.84 -4.79
C TYR A 98 2.58 3.04 -4.66
N GLU A 99 1.41 3.67 -4.75
CA GLU A 99 0.11 2.98 -4.76
C GLU A 99 0.00 2.02 -5.94
N GLU A 100 0.31 2.48 -7.16
CA GLU A 100 0.33 1.65 -8.37
C GLU A 100 1.33 0.51 -8.25
N LYS A 101 2.54 0.79 -7.75
CA LYS A 101 3.57 -0.25 -7.53
C LYS A 101 3.13 -1.30 -6.52
N LEU A 102 2.49 -0.88 -5.43
CA LEU A 102 1.95 -1.80 -4.42
C LEU A 102 0.86 -2.68 -5.01
N LEU A 103 0.02 -2.15 -5.89
CA LEU A 103 -1.01 -2.91 -6.59
C LEU A 103 -0.38 -3.97 -7.52
N GLU A 104 0.64 -3.61 -8.29
CA GLU A 104 1.39 -4.54 -9.13
C GLU A 104 1.97 -5.70 -8.30
N LYS A 105 2.63 -5.39 -7.18
CA LYS A 105 3.23 -6.40 -6.29
C LYS A 105 2.19 -7.29 -5.62
N ASN A 106 1.06 -6.74 -5.21
CA ASN A 106 -0.07 -7.51 -4.69
C ASN A 106 -0.60 -8.52 -5.73
N LEU A 107 -0.73 -8.09 -6.99
CA LEU A 107 -1.16 -8.98 -8.06
C LEU A 107 -0.14 -10.10 -8.33
N GLU A 108 1.16 -9.81 -8.27
CA GLU A 108 2.21 -10.84 -8.40
C GLU A 108 2.11 -11.89 -7.31
N VAL A 109 2.02 -11.50 -6.03
CA VAL A 109 1.89 -12.43 -4.90
C VAL A 109 0.65 -13.31 -5.06
N ARG A 110 -0.51 -12.70 -5.38
CA ARG A 110 -1.76 -13.45 -5.59
C ARG A 110 -1.67 -14.49 -6.70
N LYS A 111 -0.91 -14.23 -7.77
CA LYS A 111 -0.69 -15.21 -8.84
C LYS A 111 0.01 -16.46 -8.30
N PHE A 112 1.07 -16.28 -7.50
CA PHE A 112 1.81 -17.39 -6.89
C PHE A 112 0.99 -18.13 -5.83
N GLU A 113 0.22 -17.43 -5.01
CA GLU A 113 -0.71 -18.06 -4.06
C GLU A 113 -1.73 -18.95 -4.78
N LYS A 114 -2.33 -18.45 -5.87
CA LYS A 114 -3.29 -19.23 -6.67
C LYS A 114 -2.64 -20.42 -7.37
N MET A 115 -1.40 -20.29 -7.80
CA MET A 115 -0.64 -21.42 -8.34
C MET A 115 -0.36 -22.47 -7.25
N ARG A 116 0.03 -22.05 -6.05
CA ARG A 116 0.24 -22.93 -4.89
C ARG A 116 -1.02 -23.68 -4.50
N GLU A 117 -2.18 -23.00 -4.46
CA GLU A 117 -3.47 -23.63 -4.18
C GLU A 117 -3.81 -24.74 -5.20
N LYS A 118 -3.56 -24.48 -6.50
CA LYS A 118 -3.80 -25.48 -7.55
C LYS A 118 -2.84 -26.66 -7.46
N ASP A 119 -1.57 -26.39 -7.25
CA ASP A 119 -0.52 -27.42 -7.09
C ASP A 119 -0.80 -28.31 -5.88
N PHE A 120 -1.22 -27.71 -4.76
CA PHE A 120 -1.62 -28.45 -3.55
C PHE A 120 -2.83 -29.37 -3.79
N LYS A 121 -3.84 -28.89 -4.52
CA LYS A 121 -5.00 -29.71 -4.88
C LYS A 121 -4.60 -30.91 -5.74
N LEU A 122 -3.72 -30.72 -6.71
CA LEU A 122 -3.21 -31.82 -7.55
C LEU A 122 -2.41 -32.83 -6.72
N PHE A 123 -1.56 -32.34 -5.81
CA PHE A 123 -0.83 -33.20 -4.88
C PHE A 123 -1.79 -34.04 -4.03
N GLN A 124 -2.86 -33.43 -3.48
CA GLN A 124 -3.84 -34.14 -2.67
C GLN A 124 -4.59 -35.21 -3.47
N GLN A 125 -5.03 -34.89 -4.70
CA GLN A 125 -5.66 -35.87 -5.59
C GLN A 125 -4.76 -37.05 -5.91
N GLU A 126 -3.45 -36.82 -6.08
CA GLU A 126 -2.50 -37.90 -6.32
C GLU A 126 -2.25 -38.75 -5.07
N GLN A 127 -2.21 -38.14 -3.88
CA GLN A 127 -2.14 -38.90 -2.62
C GLN A 127 -3.37 -39.80 -2.44
N ASP A 128 -4.58 -39.26 -2.65
CA ASP A 128 -5.83 -40.02 -2.56
C ASP A 128 -5.85 -41.17 -3.58
N ARG A 129 -5.33 -40.95 -4.80
CA ARG A 129 -5.21 -41.99 -5.84
C ARG A 129 -4.25 -43.10 -5.43
N ILE A 130 -3.08 -42.76 -4.89
CA ILE A 130 -2.09 -43.74 -4.43
C ILE A 130 -2.64 -44.54 -3.25
N GLU A 131 -3.32 -43.87 -2.30
CA GLU A 131 -3.97 -44.54 -1.17
C GLU A 131 -5.07 -45.50 -1.64
N GLY A 132 -5.90 -45.08 -2.61
CA GLY A 132 -6.92 -45.95 -3.21
C GLY A 132 -6.32 -47.23 -3.83
N ILE A 133 -5.27 -47.10 -4.63
CA ILE A 133 -4.57 -48.24 -5.23
C ILE A 133 -4.03 -49.18 -4.14
N PHE A 134 -3.41 -48.62 -3.10
CA PHE A 134 -2.85 -49.39 -1.99
C PHE A 134 -3.92 -50.16 -1.20
N LEU A 135 -5.09 -49.55 -0.97
CA LEU A 135 -6.23 -50.19 -0.31
C LEU A 135 -6.81 -51.34 -1.14
N ASP A 136 -6.90 -51.16 -2.46
CA ASP A 136 -7.37 -52.20 -3.39
C ASP A 136 -6.41 -53.41 -3.42
N GLU A 137 -5.10 -53.14 -3.43
CA GLU A 137 -4.06 -54.18 -3.35
C GLU A 137 -4.15 -54.98 -2.04
N ILE A 138 -4.26 -54.30 -0.90
CA ILE A 138 -4.41 -54.96 0.41
C ILE A 138 -5.70 -55.79 0.47
N SER A 139 -6.80 -55.26 -0.05
CA SER A 139 -8.08 -55.95 -0.08
C SER A 139 -7.99 -57.25 -0.87
N THR A 140 -7.36 -57.20 -2.04
CA THR A 140 -7.13 -58.37 -2.91
C THR A 140 -6.25 -59.42 -2.22
N LEU A 141 -5.13 -59.01 -1.63
CA LEU A 141 -4.24 -59.91 -0.89
C LEU A 141 -4.94 -60.56 0.31
N THR A 142 -5.76 -59.81 1.04
CA THR A 142 -6.52 -60.30 2.20
C THR A 142 -7.60 -61.29 1.79
N TYR A 143 -8.31 -61.02 0.70
CA TYR A 143 -9.32 -61.91 0.14
C TYR A 143 -8.69 -63.24 -0.31
N ASN A 144 -7.62 -63.19 -1.10
CA ASN A 144 -6.91 -64.38 -1.57
C ASN A 144 -6.37 -65.24 -0.41
N LYS A 145 -5.89 -64.61 0.68
CA LYS A 145 -5.45 -65.34 1.88
C LYS A 145 -6.59 -66.05 2.64
N ARG A 146 -7.85 -65.59 2.49
CA ARG A 146 -9.01 -66.25 3.11
C ARG A 146 -9.50 -67.46 2.31
N GLU A 147 -9.35 -67.45 0.98
CA GLU A 147 -9.72 -68.59 0.10
C GLU A 147 -8.74 -69.78 0.19
N ILE A 148 -7.50 -69.56 0.61
CA ILE A 148 -6.46 -70.61 0.72
C ILE A 148 -6.57 -71.41 2.04
N ARG A 149 -7.57 -71.13 2.88
CA ARG A 149 -7.73 -71.72 4.22
C ARG A 149 -9.00 -72.55 4.33
#